data_AF-A0A534T4L1-F1
#
_entry.id   AF-A0A534T4L1-F1
#
_cell.length_a   1.000
_cell.length_b   1.000
_cell.length_c   1.000
_cell.angle_alpha   90.00
_cell.angle_beta   90.00
_cell.angle_gamma   90.00
#
_symmetry.space_group_name_H-M   'P 1'
#
loop_
_entity.id
_entity.type
_entity.pdbx_description
1 polymer ?
#
loop_
_entity_poly.entity_id
_entity_poly.type
_entity_poly.pdbx_seq_one_letter_code
_entity_poly.pdbx_strand_id
1 'polypeptide(L)'
;MIEASGGGVELAPETVLPSQFFDRLQVDASLQPEKRLMLAVLEDAVGTFQKYVNVSSRYGRRLFSEAEEWFASPDADWPFAFVNVCQALGLDAEYLRAGLWRWRDRQPRRGEDATKVVRFPFRRVNGSRHSVTGRPVGLRRSA
;
A
#
# COMPACT_ATOMS: atom_id res chain seq x y z
N MET A 1 57.16 -18.33 -56.01
CA MET A 1 56.09 -19.12 -55.37
C MET A 1 56.20 -18.86 -53.87
N ILE A 2 55.48 -17.86 -53.36
CA ILE A 2 55.28 -17.62 -51.93
C ILE A 2 53.83 -17.14 -51.82
N GLU A 3 52.93 -18.03 -51.41
CA GLU A 3 51.51 -17.73 -51.31
C GLU A 3 51.25 -16.87 -50.06
N ALA A 4 50.52 -15.77 -50.27
CA ALA A 4 50.01 -14.92 -49.22
C ALA A 4 48.78 -15.58 -48.58
N SER A 5 48.96 -16.20 -47.41
CA SER A 5 47.85 -16.71 -46.60
C SER A 5 47.35 -15.59 -45.67
N GLY A 6 46.47 -14.73 -46.20
CA GLY A 6 45.69 -13.79 -45.40
C GLY A 6 44.67 -14.54 -44.55
N GLY A 7 45.07 -15.01 -43.37
CA GLY A 7 44.15 -15.56 -42.37
C GLY A 7 43.37 -14.44 -41.70
N GLY A 8 42.24 -14.05 -42.29
CA GLY A 8 41.24 -13.25 -41.59
C GLY A 8 40.72 -14.06 -40.40
N VAL A 9 40.94 -13.55 -39.18
CA VAL A 9 40.33 -14.11 -37.97
C VAL A 9 38.85 -13.71 -38.01
N GLU A 10 38.03 -14.60 -38.58
CA GLU A 10 36.58 -14.45 -38.54
C GLU A 10 36.11 -14.70 -37.10
N LEU A 11 35.85 -13.61 -36.38
CA LEU A 11 35.28 -13.65 -35.04
C LEU A 11 33.80 -14.03 -35.18
N ALA A 12 33.50 -15.33 -35.18
CA ALA A 12 32.14 -15.80 -35.03
C ALA A 12 31.55 -15.19 -33.74
N PRO A 13 30.32 -14.63 -33.76
CA PRO A 13 29.69 -14.13 -32.56
C PRO A 13 29.40 -15.33 -31.65
N GLU A 14 30.24 -15.51 -30.63
CA GLU A 14 30.01 -16.46 -29.55
C GLU A 14 28.61 -16.21 -28.98
N THR A 15 27.73 -17.19 -29.14
CA THR A 15 26.36 -17.10 -28.65
C THR A 15 26.39 -17.26 -27.14
N VAL A 16 26.38 -16.12 -26.44
CA VAL A 16 26.39 -16.11 -24.98
C VAL A 16 25.02 -16.56 -24.48
N LEU A 17 25.00 -17.63 -23.69
CA LEU A 17 23.80 -18.06 -23.01
C LEU A 17 23.37 -16.97 -22.01
N PRO A 18 22.07 -16.76 -21.76
CA PRO A 18 21.62 -15.76 -20.79
C PRO A 18 22.33 -15.89 -19.43
N SER A 19 22.57 -17.11 -18.97
CA SER A 19 23.33 -17.39 -17.74
C SER A 19 24.75 -16.84 -17.75
N GLN A 20 25.47 -16.94 -18.87
CA GLN A 20 26.84 -16.43 -19.02
C GLN A 20 26.90 -14.91 -19.18
N PHE A 21 25.84 -14.31 -19.72
CA PHE A 21 25.73 -12.86 -19.85
C PHE A 21 25.53 -12.19 -18.48
N PHE A 22 24.65 -12.75 -17.65
CA PHE A 22 24.35 -12.18 -16.34
C PHE A 22 25.47 -12.36 -15.32
N ASP A 23 26.22 -13.47 -15.38
CA ASP A 23 27.33 -13.78 -14.47
C ASP A 23 28.51 -12.80 -14.62
N ARG A 24 28.68 -12.22 -15.81
CA ARG A 24 29.80 -11.34 -16.14
C ARG A 24 29.61 -9.87 -15.71
N LEU A 25 28.45 -9.52 -15.14
CA LEU A 25 28.07 -8.14 -14.74
C LEU A 25 28.00 -7.94 -13.20
N GLN A 26 28.38 -8.94 -12.41
CA GLN A 26 27.88 -9.17 -11.04
C GLN A 26 28.83 -8.78 -9.89
N VAL A 27 29.47 -7.60 -9.86
CA VAL A 27 30.20 -7.23 -8.62
C VAL A 27 29.82 -5.89 -7.98
N ASP A 28 29.51 -4.79 -8.67
CA ASP A 28 29.45 -3.52 -7.88
C ASP A 28 28.57 -2.33 -8.33
N ALA A 29 27.70 -2.42 -9.36
CA ALA A 29 27.03 -1.18 -9.87
C ALA A 29 25.52 -1.20 -10.15
N SER A 30 24.82 -2.34 -10.10
CA SER A 30 23.40 -2.39 -10.51
C SER A 30 22.74 -3.63 -9.96
N LEU A 31 21.82 -3.50 -8.99
CA LEU A 31 20.81 -4.53 -8.75
C LEU A 31 20.25 -4.98 -10.11
N GLN A 32 20.21 -6.30 -10.38
CA GLN A 32 19.54 -6.86 -11.56
C GLN A 32 18.17 -6.15 -11.72
N PRO A 33 17.73 -5.81 -12.95
CA PRO A 33 16.50 -5.02 -13.14
C PRO A 33 15.29 -5.61 -12.39
N GLU A 34 15.24 -6.94 -12.25
CA GLU A 34 14.26 -7.67 -11.45
C GLU A 34 14.38 -7.34 -9.97
N LYS A 35 15.60 -7.37 -9.40
CA LYS A 35 15.85 -7.01 -8.00
C LYS A 35 15.57 -5.53 -7.72
N ARG A 36 15.81 -4.63 -8.69
CA ARG A 36 15.40 -3.22 -8.58
C ARG A 36 13.89 -3.08 -8.49
N LEU A 37 13.15 -3.82 -9.32
CA LEU A 37 11.70 -3.84 -9.25
C LEU A 37 11.21 -4.42 -7.92
N MET A 38 11.82 -5.50 -7.42
CA MET A 38 11.49 -6.07 -6.12
C MET A 38 11.74 -5.09 -4.97
N LEU A 39 12.85 -4.35 -5.00
CA LEU A 39 13.11 -3.29 -4.03
C LEU A 39 12.06 -2.17 -4.12
N ALA A 40 11.72 -1.72 -5.32
CA ALA A 40 10.69 -0.70 -5.51
C ALA A 40 9.30 -1.15 -4.99
N VAL A 41 8.93 -2.41 -5.21
CA VAL A 41 7.70 -3.01 -4.66
C VAL A 41 7.74 -3.01 -3.13
N LEU A 42 8.87 -3.38 -2.53
CA LEU A 42 9.02 -3.37 -1.07
C LEU A 42 8.94 -1.95 -0.51
N GLU A 43 9.61 -0.98 -1.13
CA GLU A 43 9.58 0.43 -0.73
C GLU A 43 8.16 1.02 -0.81
N ASP A 44 7.43 0.74 -1.88
CA ASP A 44 6.04 1.19 -2.05
C ASP A 44 5.10 0.57 -1.01
N ALA A 45 5.23 -0.74 -0.75
CA ALA A 45 4.45 -1.43 0.26
C ALA A 45 4.70 -0.88 1.68
N VAL A 46 5.97 -0.66 2.04
CA VAL A 46 6.36 -0.06 3.33
C VAL A 46 5.86 1.38 3.42
N GLY A 47 6.01 2.17 2.36
CA GLY A 47 5.52 3.55 2.28
C GLY A 47 4.00 3.61 2.46
N THR A 48 3.26 2.72 1.81
CA THR A 48 1.80 2.60 1.95
C THR A 48 1.40 2.21 3.37
N PHE A 49 2.04 1.20 3.94
CA PHE A 49 1.80 0.76 5.32
C PHE A 49 2.01 1.89 6.33
N GLN A 50 3.14 2.59 6.23
CA GLN A 50 3.46 3.69 7.13
C GLN A 50 2.54 4.90 6.95
N LYS A 51 2.20 5.24 5.70
CA LYS A 51 1.35 6.39 5.36
C LYS A 51 -0.09 6.21 5.86
N TYR A 52 -0.63 5.00 5.79
CA TYR A 52 -2.05 4.74 6.05
C TYR A 52 -2.36 4.14 7.42
N VAL A 53 -1.35 3.84 8.25
CA VAL A 53 -1.50 3.24 9.60
C VAL A 53 -2.54 3.93 10.51
N ASN A 54 -2.72 5.24 10.34
CA ASN A 54 -3.56 6.08 11.19
C ASN A 54 -4.66 6.83 10.41
N VAL A 55 -4.94 6.40 9.18
CA VAL A 55 -5.91 7.10 8.32
C VAL A 55 -7.33 6.61 8.59
N SER A 56 -8.26 7.55 8.81
CA SER A 56 -9.66 7.24 9.11
C SER A 56 -10.52 6.96 7.87
N SER A 57 -10.08 7.38 6.68
CA SER A 57 -10.80 7.18 5.41
C SER A 57 -10.90 5.71 5.04
N ARG A 58 -12.06 5.28 4.52
CA ARG A 58 -12.30 3.91 4.03
C ARG A 58 -11.23 3.47 3.02
N TYR A 59 -10.86 4.35 2.10
CA TYR A 59 -9.85 4.07 1.08
C TYR A 59 -8.46 3.84 1.72
N GLY A 60 -8.06 4.70 2.66
CA GLY A 60 -6.78 4.54 3.35
C GLY A 60 -6.70 3.27 4.20
N ARG A 61 -7.78 2.92 4.90
CA ARG A 61 -7.85 1.66 5.66
C ARG A 61 -7.74 0.43 4.76
N ARG A 62 -8.35 0.49 3.57
CA ARG A 62 -8.24 -0.59 2.58
C ARG A 62 -6.79 -0.76 2.11
N LEU A 63 -6.12 0.33 1.71
CA LEU A 63 -4.71 0.28 1.30
C LEU A 63 -3.79 -0.23 2.41
N PHE A 64 -4.04 0.20 3.66
CA PHE A 64 -3.31 -0.32 4.81
C PHE A 64 -3.51 -1.83 4.98
N SER A 65 -4.76 -2.30 4.92
CA SER A 65 -5.09 -3.72 5.07
C SER A 65 -4.49 -4.56 3.95
N GLU A 66 -4.51 -4.08 2.71
CA GLU A 66 -3.90 -4.79 1.56
C GLU A 66 -2.38 -4.92 1.75
N ALA A 67 -1.71 -3.86 2.20
CA ALA A 67 -0.27 -3.92 2.51
C ALA A 67 0.03 -4.84 3.69
N GLU A 68 -0.77 -4.78 4.76
CA GLU A 68 -0.63 -5.64 5.94
C GLU A 68 -0.81 -7.12 5.59
N GLU A 69 -1.81 -7.45 4.78
CA GLU A 69 -2.05 -8.80 4.28
C GLU A 69 -0.89 -9.31 3.42
N TRP A 70 -0.35 -8.46 2.54
CA TRP A 70 0.82 -8.82 1.74
C TRP A 70 2.06 -9.11 2.60
N PHE A 71 2.33 -8.31 3.65
CA PHE A 71 3.40 -8.60 4.59
C PHE A 71 3.17 -9.88 5.40
N ALA A 72 1.92 -10.15 5.81
CA ALA A 72 1.56 -11.31 6.62
C ALA A 72 1.48 -12.62 5.80
N SER A 73 1.30 -12.54 4.49
CA SER A 73 1.15 -13.72 3.62
C SER A 73 2.41 -14.61 3.67
N PRO A 74 2.27 -15.92 3.94
CA PRO A 74 3.36 -16.89 3.85
C PRO A 74 3.58 -17.38 2.41
N ASP A 75 2.80 -16.91 1.44
CA ASP A 75 2.79 -17.45 0.09
C ASP A 75 4.13 -17.21 -0.61
N ALA A 76 4.54 -18.19 -1.41
CA ALA A 76 5.76 -18.14 -2.22
C ALA A 76 5.51 -18.47 -3.70
N ASP A 77 4.25 -18.58 -4.11
CA ASP A 77 3.86 -19.04 -5.46
C ASP A 77 4.06 -17.98 -6.55
N TRP A 78 4.21 -16.71 -6.18
CA TRP A 78 4.38 -15.58 -7.12
C TRP A 78 5.73 -14.88 -6.93
N PRO A 79 6.42 -14.44 -7.99
CA PRO A 79 7.75 -13.81 -7.89
C PRO A 79 7.81 -12.56 -6.98
N PHE A 80 6.69 -11.84 -6.83
CA PHE A 80 6.57 -10.65 -5.97
C PHE A 80 5.83 -10.93 -4.65
N ALA A 81 5.71 -12.19 -4.26
CA ALA A 81 5.30 -12.52 -2.91
C ALA A 81 6.35 -11.99 -1.92
N PHE A 82 5.90 -11.51 -0.75
CA PHE A 82 6.78 -10.87 0.24
C PHE A 82 7.99 -11.74 0.62
N VAL A 83 7.78 -13.04 0.80
CA VAL A 83 8.84 -14.00 1.13
C VAL A 83 9.89 -14.07 0.02
N ASN A 84 9.45 -14.15 -1.25
CA ASN A 84 10.33 -14.20 -2.41
C ASN A 84 11.11 -12.90 -2.61
N VAL A 85 10.47 -11.75 -2.37
CA VAL A 85 11.13 -10.43 -2.39
C VAL A 85 12.22 -10.35 -1.33
N CYS A 86 11.93 -10.77 -0.10
CA CYS A 86 12.92 -10.80 0.98
C CYS A 86 14.10 -11.71 0.63
N GLN A 87 13.82 -12.92 0.15
CA GLN A 87 14.85 -13.88 -0.25
C GLN A 87 15.74 -13.33 -1.37
N ALA A 88 15.17 -12.72 -2.41
CA ALA A 88 15.91 -12.19 -3.55
C ALA A 88 16.81 -10.97 -3.19
N LEU A 89 16.38 -10.19 -2.18
CA LEU A 89 17.09 -9.04 -1.64
C LEU A 89 18.04 -9.40 -0.47
N GLY A 90 18.07 -10.66 -0.01
CA GLY A 90 18.89 -11.09 1.12
C GLY A 90 18.40 -10.57 2.48
N LEU A 91 17.10 -10.32 2.62
CA LEU A 91 16.45 -9.85 3.84
C LEU A 91 15.79 -11.00 4.60
N ASP A 92 15.78 -10.91 5.92
CA ASP A 92 15.00 -11.80 6.78
C ASP A 92 13.54 -11.32 6.85
N ALA A 93 12.65 -12.12 6.28
CA ALA A 93 11.22 -11.83 6.21
C ALA A 93 10.59 -11.66 7.60
N GLU A 94 10.94 -12.54 8.56
CA GLU A 94 10.41 -12.50 9.94
C GLU A 94 10.92 -11.30 10.72
N TYR A 95 12.19 -10.93 10.51
CA TYR A 95 12.76 -9.74 11.12
C TYR A 95 12.05 -8.47 10.63
N LEU A 96 11.82 -8.34 9.32
CA LEU A 96 11.19 -7.18 8.72
C LEU A 96 9.75 -7.03 9.19
N ARG A 97 9.01 -8.14 9.17
CA ARG A 97 7.70 -8.35 9.79
C ARG A 97 7.64 -7.86 11.23
N ALA A 98 8.49 -8.41 12.11
CA ALA A 98 8.58 -8.00 13.52
C ALA A 98 8.92 -6.51 13.67
N GLY A 99 9.74 -5.95 12.79
CA GLY A 99 9.99 -4.51 12.70
C GLY A 99 8.74 -3.69 12.42
N LEU A 100 7.99 -4.06 11.38
CA LEU A 100 6.77 -3.37 10.95
C LEU A 100 5.67 -3.39 12.02
N TRP A 101 5.40 -4.54 12.65
CA TRP A 101 4.39 -4.60 13.71
C TRP A 101 4.79 -3.81 14.95
N ARG A 102 6.05 -3.91 15.41
CA ARG A 102 6.54 -3.08 16.52
C ARG A 102 6.47 -1.60 16.20
N TRP A 103 6.72 -1.21 14.94
CA TRP A 103 6.59 0.18 14.51
C TRP A 103 5.14 0.63 14.51
N ARG A 104 4.22 -0.18 13.98
CA ARG A 104 2.77 0.06 13.95
C ARG A 104 2.22 0.25 15.35
N ASP A 105 2.57 -0.65 16.27
CA ASP A 105 2.05 -0.65 17.64
C ASP A 105 2.56 0.56 18.46
N ARG A 106 3.69 1.16 18.05
CA ARG A 106 4.20 2.41 18.63
C ARG A 106 3.58 3.66 18.03
N GLN A 107 2.90 3.57 16.89
CA GLN A 107 2.27 4.75 16.32
C GLN A 107 1.17 5.21 17.26
N PRO A 108 1.15 6.50 17.65
CA PRO A 108 0.03 7.01 18.40
C PRO A 108 -1.20 6.78 17.53
N ARG A 109 -2.22 6.09 18.06
CA ARG A 109 -3.52 6.07 17.39
C ARG A 109 -3.86 7.52 17.17
N ARG A 110 -3.91 7.96 15.91
CA ARG A 110 -4.38 9.31 15.61
C ARG A 110 -5.83 9.30 16.06
N GLY A 111 -6.06 9.75 17.30
CA GLY A 111 -7.38 9.83 17.92
C GLY A 111 -8.31 10.43 16.88
N GLU A 112 -9.52 9.93 16.71
CA GLU A 112 -10.65 10.25 17.59
C GLU A 112 -10.86 11.78 17.81
N ASP A 113 -10.07 12.66 17.21
CA ASP A 113 -10.19 14.13 17.29
C ASP A 113 -11.31 14.69 16.38
N ALA A 114 -12.05 13.84 15.66
CA ALA A 114 -13.14 14.27 14.79
C ALA A 114 -14.48 13.57 15.05
N THR A 115 -14.60 12.83 16.15
CA THR A 115 -15.90 12.58 16.77
C THR A 115 -16.01 13.41 18.05
N LYS A 116 -15.82 14.72 17.90
CA LYS A 116 -16.81 15.63 18.49
C LYS A 116 -18.15 15.31 17.82
N VAL A 117 -18.76 14.18 18.21
CA VAL A 117 -20.20 14.03 18.10
C VAL A 117 -20.70 15.14 18.99
N VAL A 118 -20.96 16.30 18.39
CA VAL A 118 -21.76 17.33 19.05
C VAL A 118 -23.10 16.64 19.25
N ARG A 119 -23.28 16.08 20.43
CA ARG A 119 -24.53 15.50 20.89
C ARG A 119 -25.41 16.71 21.16
N PHE A 120 -26.04 17.23 20.11
CA PHE A 120 -27.05 18.26 20.27
C PHE A 120 -28.16 17.67 21.16
N PRO A 121 -28.39 18.20 22.38
CA PRO A 121 -29.37 17.62 23.29
C PRO A 121 -30.82 17.81 22.82
N PHE A 122 -31.04 18.52 21.71
CA PHE A 122 -32.35 18.80 21.13
C PHE A 122 -32.67 17.85 19.97
N ARG A 123 -32.72 16.54 20.25
CA ARG A 123 -33.35 15.57 19.33
C ARG A 123 -34.34 14.65 20.04
N ARG A 124 -35.21 15.24 20.86
CA ARG A 124 -36.61 14.80 21.03
C ARG A 124 -37.45 15.98 21.52
N VAL A 125 -37.97 16.78 20.59
CA VAL A 125 -39.28 17.42 20.79
C VAL A 125 -40.20 16.80 19.76
N ASN A 126 -40.57 15.53 19.99
CA ASN A 126 -41.81 15.01 19.44
C ASN A 126 -42.86 15.32 20.49
N GLY A 127 -43.48 16.49 20.35
CA GLY A 127 -44.29 17.06 21.41
C GLY A 127 -45.01 18.30 20.92
N SER A 128 -45.99 18.09 20.06
CA SER A 128 -47.24 18.83 20.00
C SER A 128 -47.19 20.29 20.44
N ARG A 129 -47.14 21.22 19.48
CA ARG A 129 -47.57 22.61 19.62
C ARG A 129 -47.43 23.24 18.24
N HIS A 130 -48.52 23.22 17.47
CA HIS A 130 -48.94 24.15 16.41
C HIS A 130 -50.05 23.46 15.61
N SER A 131 -51.09 22.94 16.29
CA SER A 131 -52.38 22.77 15.63
C SER A 131 -52.99 24.17 15.56
N VAL A 132 -52.80 24.85 14.44
CA VAL A 132 -53.58 26.04 14.11
C VAL A 132 -54.99 25.56 13.74
N THR A 133 -55.80 25.28 14.78
CA THR A 133 -57.25 25.13 14.66
C THR A 133 -57.92 25.89 15.80
N GLY A 134 -57.57 27.17 15.93
CA GLY A 134 -58.32 28.14 16.70
C GLY A 134 -59.36 28.80 15.79
N ARG A 135 -60.59 28.30 15.84
CA ARG A 135 -61.80 28.93 15.29
C ARG A 135 -61.93 30.36 15.86
N PRO A 136 -62.20 31.41 15.07
CA PRO A 136 -62.34 32.76 15.62
C PRO A 136 -63.57 32.84 16.53
N VAL A 137 -63.34 33.14 17.82
CA VAL A 137 -64.39 33.49 18.77
C VAL A 137 -64.73 34.97 18.56
N GLY A 138 -65.99 35.28 18.22
CA GLY A 138 -66.43 36.67 18.14
C GLY A 138 -67.41 37.04 17.03
N LEU A 139 -68.21 36.12 16.48
CA LEU A 139 -69.41 36.52 15.74
C LEU A 139 -70.53 36.80 16.78
N ARG A 140 -70.64 38.03 17.27
CA ARG A 140 -71.87 38.46 17.96
C ARG A 140 -72.93 38.78 16.90
N ARG A 141 -73.95 37.93 16.86
CA ARG A 141 -75.26 38.27 16.30
C ARG A 141 -75.86 39.41 17.13
N SER A 142 -76.41 40.42 16.46
CA SER A 142 -77.47 41.25 17.01
C SER A 142 -78.43 41.60 15.87
N ALA A 143 -79.68 41.74 16.30
CA ALA A 143 -80.96 41.72 15.59
C ALA A 143 -81.04 42.48 14.26
#